data_AF-A0A6G1X783-F1
#
_entry.id   AF-A0A6G1X783-F1
#
_cell.length_a   1.000
_cell.length_b   1.000
_cell.length_c   1.000
_cell.angle_alpha   90.00
_cell.angle_beta   90.00
_cell.angle_gamma   90.00
#
_symmetry.space_group_name_H-M   'P 1'
#
loop_
_entity.id
_entity.type
_entity.pdbx_description
1 polymer ?
#
loop_
_entity_poly.entity_id
_entity_poly.type
_entity_poly.pdbx_seq_one_letter_code
_entity_poly.pdbx_strand_id
1 'polypeptide(L)'
;MSNHDDFEQLERELRQFPKNELREKDFQEIHQNVVEFANQYEKLEGKNRWMKRIVGGIGSIAAVLIFTFITISLVSEDGQTAKEHGQNETRMDKSGEKQNNEDQTIEPSMDPRIATIKETLSDFELPEKGRMNPEEAQEHIQGYTNADDLIVYENGFVINEKKKRVTSVIHFDGPNQSPVPKGTQALAFFKTLVGADLSEHAVLNGSVSIGEDIPEIDDDIRRYMEDYAKTYNSNHNAVGGWHDIESNMERDLSLIERVEKPLKNYKVLSDWLQEAKSHYLKAQELGIENWEAAYNEYRKATHMFNDLANALQSNHKMENPLIQYKVGRTDEITLESFVTTTAENLQPDSEYLSNQSKETAIFTLAHSTIRYINNFHEDVQRLGMTEDFDEWRQISEDIVRSGGKGEEFQELMKKFEAKVKDISASM
;
A
#
# COMPACT_ATOMS: atom_id res chain seq x y z
N MET A 1 28.33 -10.57 -22.44
CA MET A 1 29.22 -9.39 -22.46
C MET A 1 29.87 -9.33 -21.09
N SER A 2 31.18 -9.12 -21.05
CA SER A 2 31.90 -9.04 -19.78
C SER A 2 31.71 -7.64 -19.19
N ASN A 3 31.69 -7.49 -17.86
CA ASN A 3 31.56 -6.18 -17.21
C ASN A 3 32.66 -5.18 -17.65
N HIS A 4 33.76 -5.68 -18.22
CA HIS A 4 34.82 -4.86 -18.80
C HIS A 4 34.38 -4.12 -20.07
N ASP A 5 33.53 -4.75 -20.89
CA ASP A 5 33.04 -4.19 -22.15
C ASP A 5 32.07 -3.00 -21.92
N ASP A 6 31.26 -3.09 -20.86
CA ASP A 6 30.28 -2.05 -20.49
C ASP A 6 30.96 -0.80 -19.92
N PHE A 7 32.06 -0.97 -19.18
CA PHE A 7 32.87 0.14 -18.66
C PHE A 7 33.59 0.90 -19.77
N GLU A 8 34.20 0.19 -20.73
CA GLU A 8 34.83 0.81 -21.90
C GLU A 8 33.83 1.55 -22.80
N GLN A 9 32.57 1.13 -22.82
CA GLN A 9 31.52 1.82 -23.53
C GLN A 9 31.12 3.13 -22.83
N LEU A 10 30.93 3.09 -21.51
CA LEU A 10 30.63 4.29 -20.71
C LEU A 10 31.75 5.33 -20.79
N GLU A 11 33.02 4.90 -20.72
CA GLU A 11 34.16 5.81 -20.86
C GLU A 11 34.19 6.47 -22.26
N ARG A 12 33.86 5.71 -23.31
CA ARG A 12 33.75 6.25 -24.68
C ARG A 12 32.62 7.25 -24.81
N GLU A 13 31.47 7.00 -24.19
CA GLU A 13 30.31 7.89 -24.22
C GLU A 13 30.60 9.20 -23.45
N LEU A 14 31.24 9.11 -22.28
CA LEU A 14 31.67 10.29 -21.50
C LEU A 14 32.66 11.18 -22.27
N ARG A 15 33.56 10.57 -23.05
CA ARG A 15 34.52 11.30 -23.91
C ARG A 15 33.87 11.95 -25.15
N GLN A 16 32.68 11.52 -25.55
CA GLN A 16 31.96 12.07 -26.71
C GLN A 16 31.14 13.31 -26.39
N PHE A 17 30.92 13.64 -25.11
CA PHE A 17 30.29 14.90 -24.75
C PHE A 17 31.15 16.07 -25.24
N PRO A 18 30.55 17.12 -25.83
CA PRO A 18 31.29 18.29 -26.25
C PRO A 18 32.01 18.86 -25.03
N LYS A 19 33.32 19.11 -25.17
CA LYS A 19 34.14 19.84 -24.19
C LYS A 19 33.63 21.28 -24.10
N ASN A 20 32.46 21.48 -23.50
CA ASN A 20 32.00 22.79 -23.09
C ASN A 20 32.84 23.18 -21.87
N GLU A 21 33.71 24.18 -22.05
CA GLU A 21 34.42 25.08 -21.12
C GLU A 21 34.69 24.67 -19.65
N LEU A 22 34.69 23.38 -19.32
CA LEU A 22 35.19 22.92 -18.03
C LEU A 22 36.70 23.10 -18.03
N ARG A 23 37.22 23.73 -16.99
CA ARG A 23 38.67 23.78 -16.78
C ARG A 23 39.14 22.34 -16.63
N GLU A 24 40.29 22.01 -17.22
CA GLU A 24 40.85 20.65 -17.24
C GLU A 24 40.89 20.00 -15.85
N LYS A 25 41.12 20.79 -14.80
CA LYS A 25 41.08 20.34 -13.40
C LYS A 25 39.69 19.87 -12.95
N ASP A 26 38.64 20.61 -13.31
CA ASP A 26 37.26 20.30 -12.93
C ASP A 26 36.79 19.03 -13.67
N PHE A 27 37.23 18.84 -14.93
CA PHE A 27 36.99 17.59 -15.67
C PHE A 27 37.72 16.40 -15.05
N GLN A 28 38.98 16.56 -14.66
CA GLN A 28 39.77 15.50 -14.01
C GLN A 28 39.18 15.11 -12.66
N GLU A 29 38.67 16.07 -11.89
CA GLU A 29 38.02 15.83 -10.60
C GLU A 29 36.69 15.09 -10.77
N ILE A 30 35.85 15.50 -11.72
CA ILE A 30 34.60 14.78 -12.05
C ILE A 30 34.91 13.35 -12.52
N HIS A 31 35.89 13.20 -13.41
CA HIS A 31 36.32 11.89 -13.91
C HIS A 31 36.82 11.00 -12.78
N GLN A 32 37.66 11.52 -11.87
CA GLN A 32 38.19 10.76 -10.76
C GLN A 32 37.08 10.36 -9.76
N ASN A 33 36.13 11.24 -9.48
CA ASN A 33 34.98 10.93 -8.62
C ASN A 33 34.07 9.86 -9.25
N VAL A 34 33.85 9.89 -10.58
CA VAL A 34 33.10 8.86 -11.31
C VAL A 34 33.83 7.51 -11.27
N VAL A 35 35.15 7.51 -11.45
CA VAL A 35 35.98 6.28 -11.38
C VAL A 35 36.05 5.73 -9.96
N GLU A 36 36.20 6.58 -8.94
CA GLU A 36 36.17 6.16 -7.53
C GLU A 36 34.80 5.61 -7.14
N PHE A 37 33.72 6.24 -7.59
CA PHE A 37 32.36 5.73 -7.41
C PHE A 37 32.18 4.36 -8.09
N ALA A 38 32.64 4.19 -9.33
CA ALA A 38 32.58 2.92 -10.05
C ALA A 38 33.42 1.81 -9.35
N ASN A 39 34.60 2.14 -8.82
CA ASN A 39 35.44 1.20 -8.08
C ASN A 39 34.86 0.83 -6.70
N GLN A 40 34.16 1.76 -6.04
CA GLN A 40 33.39 1.46 -4.82
C GLN A 40 32.18 0.56 -5.15
N TYR A 41 31.57 0.76 -6.32
CA TYR A 41 30.47 -0.03 -6.84
C TYR A 41 30.88 -1.46 -7.21
N GLU A 42 32.05 -1.66 -7.82
CA GLU A 42 32.61 -2.99 -8.12
C GLU A 42 32.89 -3.80 -6.84
N LYS A 43 33.28 -3.14 -5.74
CA LYS A 43 33.41 -3.79 -4.42
C LYS A 43 32.07 -4.25 -3.83
N LEU A 44 30.96 -3.63 -4.23
CA LEU A 44 29.60 -4.04 -3.83
C LEU A 44 29.05 -5.17 -4.72
N GLU A 45 29.55 -5.33 -5.95
CA GLU A 45 29.14 -6.36 -6.92
C GLU A 45 29.49 -7.81 -6.52
N GLY A 46 30.29 -8.01 -5.47
CA GLY A 46 30.43 -9.32 -4.81
C GLY A 46 29.14 -9.84 -4.14
N LYS A 47 28.12 -8.98 -3.97
CA LYS A 47 26.81 -9.30 -3.38
C LYS A 47 25.66 -9.02 -4.36
N ASN A 48 25.32 -10.06 -5.13
CA ASN A 48 24.00 -10.39 -5.72
C ASN A 48 23.26 -9.44 -6.69
N ARG A 49 22.49 -10.08 -7.57
CA ARG A 49 21.82 -9.59 -8.81
C ARG A 49 20.72 -8.53 -8.66
N TRP A 50 20.52 -7.93 -7.50
CA TRP A 50 19.39 -7.02 -7.22
C TRP A 50 19.54 -5.63 -7.89
N MET A 51 20.76 -5.15 -8.16
CA MET A 51 21.02 -3.81 -8.70
C MET A 51 20.78 -3.63 -10.22
N LYS A 52 20.54 -4.71 -10.99
CA LYS A 52 20.33 -4.59 -12.46
C LYS A 52 19.03 -3.87 -12.83
N ARG A 53 18.12 -3.62 -11.89
CA ARG A 53 16.85 -2.91 -12.14
C ARG A 53 16.91 -1.40 -11.88
N ILE A 54 17.92 -0.91 -11.14
CA ILE A 54 18.08 0.52 -10.81
C ILE A 54 18.84 1.28 -11.91
N VAL A 55 19.63 0.58 -12.74
CA VAL A 55 20.49 1.19 -13.77
C VAL A 55 19.70 1.98 -14.84
N GLY A 56 18.39 1.72 -15.02
CA GLY A 56 17.53 2.50 -15.92
C GLY A 56 17.21 3.94 -15.47
N GLY A 57 17.49 4.31 -14.21
CA GLY A 57 17.12 5.61 -13.62
C GLY A 57 18.28 6.56 -13.26
N ILE A 58 19.54 6.14 -13.41
CA ILE A 58 20.71 6.85 -12.87
C ILE A 58 21.01 8.19 -13.57
N GLY A 59 20.49 8.40 -14.79
CA GLY A 59 20.59 9.70 -15.48
C GLY A 59 19.98 10.86 -14.69
N SER A 60 19.00 10.59 -13.82
CA SER A 60 18.35 11.61 -12.99
C SER A 60 19.19 12.00 -11.76
N ILE A 61 19.85 11.05 -11.10
CA ILE A 61 20.63 11.30 -9.88
C ILE A 61 21.96 12.01 -10.22
N ALA A 62 22.62 11.62 -11.30
CA ALA A 62 23.80 12.33 -11.79
C ALA A 62 23.46 13.78 -12.20
N ALA A 63 22.32 13.99 -12.86
CA ALA A 63 21.85 15.33 -13.20
C ALA A 63 21.51 16.16 -11.96
N VAL A 64 20.89 15.56 -10.93
CA VAL A 64 20.59 16.23 -9.65
C VAL A 64 21.86 16.58 -8.88
N LEU A 65 22.87 15.70 -8.82
CA LEU A 65 24.16 15.99 -8.19
C LEU A 65 24.93 17.08 -8.93
N ILE A 66 24.92 17.07 -10.27
CA ILE A 66 25.50 18.13 -11.10
C ILE A 66 24.76 19.47 -10.87
N PHE A 67 23.42 19.45 -10.80
CA PHE A 67 22.63 20.67 -10.53
C PHE A 67 22.88 21.22 -9.12
N THR A 68 23.04 20.34 -8.13
CA THR A 68 23.32 20.71 -6.73
C THR A 68 24.72 21.32 -6.59
N PHE A 69 25.72 20.81 -7.32
CA PHE A 69 27.07 21.39 -7.34
C PHE A 69 27.13 22.75 -8.05
N ILE A 70 26.42 22.92 -9.17
CA ILE A 70 26.37 24.19 -9.90
C ILE A 70 25.66 25.26 -9.07
N THR A 71 24.59 24.90 -8.36
CA THR A 71 23.83 25.86 -7.52
C THR A 71 24.59 26.25 -6.25
N ILE A 72 25.29 25.33 -5.59
CA ILE A 72 26.11 25.64 -4.40
C ILE A 72 27.32 26.52 -4.77
N SER A 73 27.91 26.30 -5.95
CA SER A 73 29.03 27.11 -6.45
C SER A 73 28.64 28.54 -6.87
N LEU A 74 27.36 28.77 -7.17
CA LEU A 74 26.82 30.09 -7.55
C LEU A 74 26.27 30.90 -6.36
N VAL A 75 26.00 30.26 -5.21
CA VAL A 75 25.38 30.90 -4.04
C VAL A 75 26.37 31.12 -2.88
N SER A 76 27.61 30.60 -3.00
CA SER A 76 28.63 30.78 -1.96
C SER A 76 29.62 31.90 -2.31
N GLU A 77 29.12 33.13 -2.39
CA GLU A 77 29.94 34.34 -2.23
C GLU A 77 29.25 35.22 -1.18
N ASP A 78 30.01 35.53 -0.12
CA ASP A 78 29.70 36.30 1.10
C ASP A 78 29.04 35.57 2.29
N GLY A 79 29.76 35.55 3.42
CA GLY A 79 29.10 35.75 4.73
C GLY A 79 29.50 34.87 5.92
N GLN A 80 30.74 35.01 6.37
CA GLN A 80 31.20 35.01 7.78
C GLN A 80 30.56 34.09 8.86
N THR A 81 31.47 33.28 9.41
CA THR A 81 31.52 32.62 10.72
C THR A 81 31.13 33.47 11.93
N ALA A 82 30.35 32.88 12.84
CA ALA A 82 30.43 33.16 14.27
C ALA A 82 30.26 31.86 15.08
N LYS A 83 31.32 31.48 15.79
CA LYS A 83 31.33 30.47 16.84
C LYS A 83 30.77 31.09 18.11
N GLU A 84 29.94 30.38 18.85
CA GLU A 84 29.94 30.54 20.31
C GLU A 84 29.61 29.23 21.01
N HIS A 85 30.37 29.02 22.07
CA HIS A 85 30.57 27.82 22.86
C HIS A 85 29.95 28.11 24.23
N GLY A 86 29.15 27.19 24.78
CA GLY A 86 28.52 27.41 26.08
C GLY A 86 27.95 26.14 26.68
N GLN A 87 28.83 25.29 27.21
CA GLN A 87 28.47 24.27 28.20
C GLN A 87 27.81 24.93 29.41
N ASN A 88 26.72 24.34 29.91
CA ASN A 88 26.46 24.30 31.35
C ASN A 88 25.60 23.09 31.69
N GLU A 89 26.21 22.16 32.41
CA GLU A 89 25.56 21.13 33.18
C GLU A 89 24.76 21.77 34.32
N THR A 90 23.53 21.30 34.57
CA THR A 90 22.95 21.39 35.91
C THR A 90 22.14 20.13 36.19
N ARG A 91 22.50 19.51 37.31
CA ARG A 91 21.97 18.28 37.91
C ARG A 91 21.13 18.68 39.14
N MET A 92 20.23 17.79 39.57
CA MET A 92 19.25 17.86 40.68
C MET A 92 17.85 18.32 40.23
N ASP A 93 16.73 17.76 40.71
CA ASP A 93 16.53 16.85 41.83
C ASP A 93 15.24 16.03 41.66
N LYS A 94 15.19 14.88 42.34
CA LYS A 94 14.01 14.02 42.46
C LYS A 94 12.94 14.71 43.32
N SER A 95 11.75 14.88 42.78
CA SER A 95 10.52 15.01 43.58
C SER A 95 9.43 14.19 42.92
N GLY A 96 8.98 13.16 43.62
CA GLY A 96 7.89 12.30 43.21
C GLY A 96 6.56 13.01 43.42
N GLU A 97 5.87 13.28 42.31
CA GLU A 97 4.48 13.69 42.31
C GLU A 97 3.70 12.61 41.58
N LYS A 98 2.82 11.92 42.32
CA LYS A 98 1.88 10.93 41.78
C LYS A 98 0.86 11.70 40.93
N GLN A 99 1.07 11.73 39.62
CA GLN A 99 0.04 12.16 38.68
C GLN A 99 -1.00 11.06 38.53
N ASN A 100 -2.26 11.46 38.75
CA ASN A 100 -3.44 10.71 38.34
C ASN A 100 -3.39 10.53 36.82
N ASN A 101 -3.28 9.29 36.36
CA ASN A 101 -3.57 8.91 34.98
C ASN A 101 -5.10 9.03 34.77
N GLU A 102 -5.57 10.25 34.53
CA GLU A 102 -6.76 10.41 33.70
C GLU A 102 -6.34 10.02 32.29
N ASP A 103 -6.93 8.92 31.82
CA ASP A 103 -6.84 8.35 30.49
C ASP A 103 -7.37 9.38 29.48
N GLN A 104 -6.55 10.41 29.21
CA GLN A 104 -6.72 11.27 28.05
C GLN A 104 -6.39 10.39 26.85
N THR A 105 -7.43 9.88 26.21
CA THR A 105 -7.34 9.32 24.87
C THR A 105 -6.78 10.44 23.99
N ILE A 106 -5.46 10.42 23.78
CA ILE A 106 -4.78 11.34 22.87
C ILE A 106 -5.31 10.95 21.49
N GLU A 107 -6.33 11.67 21.00
CA GLU A 107 -6.68 11.56 19.60
C GLU A 107 -5.40 11.90 18.81
N PRO A 108 -4.91 10.99 17.97
CA PRO A 108 -3.71 11.25 17.19
C PRO A 108 -3.96 12.54 16.41
N SER A 109 -3.05 13.51 16.59
CA SER A 109 -3.14 14.82 15.94
C SER A 109 -3.00 14.62 14.43
N MET A 110 -4.13 14.46 13.75
CA MET A 110 -4.19 14.28 12.31
C MET A 110 -3.49 15.44 11.60
N ASP A 111 -2.69 15.13 10.57
CA ASP A 111 -2.01 16.15 9.76
C ASP A 111 -3.04 17.14 9.19
N PRO A 112 -2.91 18.46 9.47
CA PRO A 112 -3.89 19.46 9.03
C PRO A 112 -4.06 19.53 7.51
N ARG A 113 -3.10 19.03 6.72
CA ARG A 113 -3.19 18.96 5.26
C ARG A 113 -4.22 17.93 4.78
N ILE A 114 -4.54 16.93 5.60
CA ILE A 114 -5.46 15.85 5.22
C ILE A 114 -6.86 16.38 4.92
N ALA A 115 -7.35 17.39 5.66
CA ALA A 115 -8.64 18.01 5.39
C ALA A 115 -8.68 18.61 3.97
N THR A 116 -7.66 19.36 3.58
CA THR A 116 -7.53 19.96 2.24
C THR A 116 -7.40 18.91 1.14
N ILE A 117 -6.62 17.85 1.38
CA ILE A 117 -6.47 16.75 0.42
C ILE A 117 -7.81 16.00 0.27
N LYS A 118 -8.50 15.73 1.37
CA LYS A 118 -9.81 15.08 1.38
C LYS A 118 -10.85 15.87 0.57
N GLU A 119 -10.92 17.18 0.76
CA GLU A 119 -11.78 18.08 -0.04
C GLU A 119 -11.43 17.98 -1.53
N THR A 120 -10.14 18.10 -1.87
CA THR A 120 -9.64 17.97 -3.25
C THR A 120 -10.04 16.63 -3.90
N LEU A 121 -9.97 15.53 -3.15
CA LEU A 121 -10.32 14.17 -3.63
C LEU A 121 -11.82 13.86 -3.57
N SER A 122 -12.63 14.74 -3.00
CA SER A 122 -14.09 14.59 -2.93
C SER A 122 -14.79 15.42 -4.00
N ASP A 123 -14.29 16.62 -4.27
CA ASP A 123 -15.06 17.65 -4.99
C ASP A 123 -14.58 17.90 -6.43
N PHE A 124 -13.65 17.08 -6.93
CA PHE A 124 -13.15 17.27 -8.29
C PHE A 124 -14.13 16.81 -9.37
N GLU A 125 -14.16 17.57 -10.47
CA GLU A 125 -14.88 17.20 -11.68
C GLU A 125 -14.01 16.32 -12.59
N LEU A 126 -14.61 15.29 -13.17
CA LEU A 126 -13.94 14.42 -14.13
C LEU A 126 -13.87 15.10 -15.50
N PRO A 127 -12.80 14.91 -16.30
CA PRO A 127 -12.68 15.63 -17.56
C PRO A 127 -13.68 15.11 -18.59
N GLU A 128 -14.31 15.99 -19.38
CA GLU A 128 -15.14 15.56 -20.53
C GLU A 128 -14.29 15.05 -21.69
N LYS A 129 -13.07 15.57 -21.84
CA LYS A 129 -12.18 15.21 -22.92
C LYS A 129 -11.73 13.76 -22.82
N GLY A 130 -11.93 13.00 -23.90
CA GLY A 130 -11.53 11.61 -24.04
C GLY A 130 -12.49 10.63 -23.38
N ARG A 131 -13.68 11.06 -22.94
CA ARG A 131 -14.76 10.15 -22.57
C ARG A 131 -15.29 9.48 -23.83
N MET A 132 -15.48 8.17 -23.77
CA MET A 132 -16.18 7.42 -24.81
C MET A 132 -17.68 7.69 -24.72
N ASN A 133 -18.38 7.58 -25.85
CA ASN A 133 -19.83 7.58 -25.81
C ASN A 133 -20.35 6.27 -25.18
N PRO A 134 -21.59 6.24 -24.64
CA PRO A 134 -22.10 5.06 -23.95
C PRO A 134 -22.13 3.78 -24.78
N GLU A 135 -22.37 3.88 -26.10
CA GLU A 135 -22.43 2.72 -26.99
C GLU A 135 -21.04 2.08 -27.14
N GLU A 136 -20.02 2.90 -27.42
CA GLU A 136 -18.61 2.46 -27.49
C GLU A 136 -18.12 1.93 -26.13
N ALA A 137 -18.46 2.62 -25.05
CA ALA A 137 -18.06 2.23 -23.69
C ALA A 137 -18.57 0.81 -23.38
N GLN A 138 -19.82 0.49 -23.73
CA GLN A 138 -20.46 -0.79 -23.45
C GLN A 138 -19.74 -1.97 -24.12
N GLU A 139 -19.13 -1.78 -25.29
CA GLU A 139 -18.32 -2.81 -25.96
C GLU A 139 -17.08 -3.20 -25.14
N HIS A 140 -16.56 -2.26 -24.34
CA HIS A 140 -15.35 -2.44 -23.54
C HIS A 140 -15.60 -2.92 -22.11
N ILE A 141 -16.81 -2.74 -21.56
CA ILE A 141 -17.19 -3.12 -20.19
C ILE A 141 -18.20 -4.27 -20.14
N GLN A 142 -18.19 -5.18 -21.13
CA GLN A 142 -19.03 -6.36 -21.10
C GLN A 142 -18.80 -7.16 -19.80
N GLY A 143 -19.85 -7.31 -18.98
CA GLY A 143 -19.81 -8.04 -17.71
C GLY A 143 -19.86 -7.19 -16.43
N TYR A 144 -19.83 -5.86 -16.51
CA TYR A 144 -20.02 -5.01 -15.33
C TYR A 144 -21.52 -4.84 -15.03
N THR A 145 -21.95 -5.24 -13.83
CA THR A 145 -23.36 -5.27 -13.42
C THR A 145 -23.99 -3.90 -13.09
N ASN A 146 -23.25 -2.80 -13.26
CA ASN A 146 -23.72 -1.43 -13.00
C ASN A 146 -23.04 -0.42 -13.94
N ALA A 147 -23.28 -0.55 -15.25
CA ALA A 147 -22.65 0.29 -16.27
C ALA A 147 -23.04 1.78 -16.17
N ASP A 148 -24.23 2.09 -15.64
CA ASP A 148 -24.82 3.44 -15.70
C ASP A 148 -24.02 4.53 -14.96
N ASP A 149 -23.17 4.14 -13.99
CA ASP A 149 -22.32 5.07 -13.23
C ASP A 149 -20.84 5.03 -13.68
N LEU A 150 -20.52 4.33 -14.76
CA LEU A 150 -19.15 4.15 -15.24
C LEU A 150 -18.85 5.09 -16.41
N ILE A 151 -17.77 5.85 -16.28
CA ILE A 151 -17.20 6.63 -17.38
C ILE A 151 -15.99 5.88 -17.90
N VAL A 152 -16.03 5.49 -19.17
CA VAL A 152 -14.91 4.88 -19.88
C VAL A 152 -14.18 5.96 -20.67
N TYR A 153 -12.86 6.00 -20.56
CA TYR A 153 -12.00 6.92 -21.31
C TYR A 153 -11.23 6.21 -22.40
N GLU A 154 -10.95 6.92 -23.49
CA GLU A 154 -10.12 6.51 -24.63
C GLU A 154 -8.72 6.02 -24.22
N ASN A 155 -8.18 6.51 -23.10
CA ASN A 155 -6.90 6.05 -22.58
C ASN A 155 -7.00 4.78 -21.74
N GLY A 156 -8.18 4.17 -21.59
CA GLY A 156 -8.38 2.89 -20.90
C GLY A 156 -8.89 2.99 -19.47
N PHE A 157 -8.98 4.18 -18.87
CA PHE A 157 -9.50 4.30 -17.51
C PHE A 157 -11.02 4.12 -17.47
N VAL A 158 -11.49 3.25 -16.57
CA VAL A 158 -12.91 3.10 -16.24
C VAL A 158 -13.13 3.64 -14.83
N ILE A 159 -13.88 4.73 -14.72
CA ILE A 159 -14.05 5.47 -13.46
C ILE A 159 -15.51 5.44 -13.05
N ASN A 160 -15.79 5.05 -11.80
CA ASN A 160 -17.11 5.24 -11.21
C ASN A 160 -17.31 6.73 -10.91
N GLU A 161 -18.29 7.35 -11.58
CA GLU A 161 -18.51 8.79 -11.55
C GLU A 161 -18.90 9.29 -10.16
N LYS A 162 -19.75 8.53 -9.44
CA LYS A 162 -20.24 8.89 -8.09
C LYS A 162 -19.15 8.76 -7.04
N LYS A 163 -18.42 7.64 -7.05
CA LYS A 163 -17.34 7.36 -6.08
C LYS A 163 -16.06 8.13 -6.39
N LYS A 164 -15.92 8.62 -7.63
CA LYS A 164 -14.72 9.28 -8.16
C LYS A 164 -13.48 8.40 -8.00
N ARG A 165 -13.63 7.09 -8.29
CA ARG A 165 -12.59 6.07 -8.18
C ARG A 165 -12.46 5.30 -9.49
N VAL A 166 -11.24 4.95 -9.85
CA VAL A 166 -10.97 3.98 -10.92
C VAL A 166 -11.48 2.61 -10.47
N THR A 167 -12.33 2.00 -11.29
CA THR A 167 -12.87 0.64 -11.09
C THR A 167 -12.07 -0.38 -11.89
N SER A 168 -11.55 0.03 -13.05
CA SER A 168 -10.78 -0.84 -13.93
C SER A 168 -9.88 -0.03 -14.87
N VAL A 169 -8.86 -0.69 -15.42
CA VAL A 169 -7.93 -0.15 -16.41
C VAL A 169 -7.86 -1.12 -17.59
N ILE A 170 -8.27 -0.64 -18.76
CA ILE A 170 -8.29 -1.38 -20.01
C ILE A 170 -7.02 -1.06 -20.80
N HIS A 171 -6.32 -2.10 -21.24
CA HIS A 171 -5.05 -1.97 -21.96
C HIS A 171 -5.25 -2.05 -23.48
N PHE A 172 -5.72 -0.97 -24.10
CA PHE A 172 -5.98 -0.93 -25.55
C PHE A 172 -4.71 -1.16 -26.40
N ASP A 173 -3.57 -0.63 -25.96
CA ASP A 173 -2.28 -0.74 -26.65
C ASP A 173 -1.47 -1.99 -26.26
N GLY A 174 -2.13 -2.97 -25.64
CA GLY A 174 -1.54 -4.23 -25.18
C GLY A 174 -1.03 -4.20 -23.73
N PRO A 175 -0.71 -5.38 -23.16
CA PRO A 175 -0.49 -5.56 -21.72
C PRO A 175 0.74 -4.83 -21.17
N ASN A 176 1.68 -4.43 -22.03
CA ASN A 176 2.93 -3.78 -21.62
C ASN A 176 2.82 -2.24 -21.57
N GLN A 177 1.73 -1.66 -22.08
CA GLN A 177 1.50 -0.22 -21.99
C GLN A 177 0.50 0.06 -20.89
N SER A 178 0.99 0.64 -19.79
CA SER A 178 0.12 1.11 -18.71
C SER A 178 -0.51 2.45 -19.10
N PRO A 179 -1.85 2.56 -19.11
CA PRO A 179 -2.53 3.83 -19.23
C PRO A 179 -1.99 4.90 -18.30
N VAL A 180 -1.84 6.12 -18.83
CA VAL A 180 -1.45 7.31 -18.06
C VAL A 180 -2.69 8.17 -17.84
N PRO A 181 -3.06 8.49 -16.59
CA PRO A 181 -4.23 9.31 -16.31
C PRO A 181 -4.00 10.75 -16.79
N LYS A 182 -5.05 11.37 -17.33
CA LYS A 182 -5.04 12.75 -17.85
C LYS A 182 -5.91 13.66 -16.97
N GLY A 183 -5.39 14.84 -16.63
CA GLY A 183 -6.13 15.84 -15.85
C GLY A 183 -6.58 15.29 -14.49
N THR A 184 -7.85 15.50 -14.13
CA THR A 184 -8.43 15.04 -12.85
C THR A 184 -8.67 13.53 -12.78
N GLN A 185 -8.45 12.76 -13.86
CA GLN A 185 -8.38 11.29 -13.76
C GLN A 185 -7.26 10.86 -12.79
N ALA A 186 -6.20 11.65 -12.67
CA ALA A 186 -5.11 11.36 -11.73
C ALA A 186 -5.58 11.40 -10.27
N LEU A 187 -6.50 12.30 -9.92
CA LEU A 187 -7.11 12.34 -8.59
C LEU A 187 -7.97 11.10 -8.34
N ALA A 188 -8.76 10.67 -9.33
CA ALA A 188 -9.55 9.44 -9.23
C ALA A 188 -8.67 8.20 -9.07
N PHE A 189 -7.57 8.12 -9.83
CA PHE A 189 -6.63 7.01 -9.74
C PHE A 189 -5.92 7.00 -8.39
N PHE A 190 -5.40 8.15 -7.95
CA PHE A 190 -4.78 8.26 -6.63
C PHE A 190 -5.76 7.91 -5.49
N LYS A 191 -7.01 8.37 -5.56
CA LYS A 191 -8.06 8.00 -4.58
C LYS A 191 -8.32 6.49 -4.55
N THR A 192 -8.22 5.80 -5.68
CA THR A 192 -8.27 4.34 -5.72
C THR A 192 -7.06 3.73 -5.03
N LEU A 193 -5.85 4.18 -5.36
CA LEU A 193 -4.61 3.68 -4.76
C LEU A 193 -4.63 3.83 -3.23
N VAL A 194 -5.01 4.98 -2.71
CA VAL A 194 -5.14 5.19 -1.25
C VAL A 194 -6.19 4.28 -0.64
N GLY A 195 -7.32 4.04 -1.32
CA GLY A 195 -8.39 3.20 -0.79
C GLY A 195 -8.16 1.69 -0.90
N ALA A 196 -7.09 1.26 -1.56
CA ALA A 196 -6.79 -0.15 -1.82
C ALA A 196 -5.29 -0.42 -1.61
N ASP A 197 -4.47 -0.10 -2.61
CA ASP A 197 -3.08 -0.58 -2.69
C ASP A 197 -2.13 0.07 -1.67
N LEU A 198 -2.20 1.40 -1.49
CA LEU A 198 -1.31 2.17 -0.61
C LEU A 198 -1.72 2.10 0.87
N SER A 199 -2.84 1.46 1.18
CA SER A 199 -3.30 1.22 2.57
C SER A 199 -3.19 -0.25 2.97
N GLU A 200 -2.68 -1.11 2.10
CA GLU A 200 -2.41 -2.52 2.40
C GLU A 200 -0.94 -2.71 2.74
N HIS A 201 -0.65 -3.07 3.98
CA HIS A 201 0.70 -3.01 4.54
C HIS A 201 1.16 -4.35 5.11
N ALA A 202 2.44 -4.64 4.89
CA ALA A 202 3.12 -5.76 5.52
C ALA A 202 3.61 -5.33 6.90
N VAL A 203 3.64 -6.28 7.84
CA VAL A 203 4.21 -6.06 9.17
C VAL A 203 5.28 -7.11 9.45
N LEU A 204 6.15 -6.83 10.41
CA LEU A 204 7.31 -7.69 10.67
C LEU A 204 6.90 -9.13 10.99
N ASN A 205 5.72 -9.35 11.57
CA ASN A 205 5.21 -10.66 11.94
C ASN A 205 3.97 -11.12 11.13
N GLY A 206 3.71 -10.55 9.95
CA GLY A 206 2.56 -10.92 9.12
C GLY A 206 2.08 -9.80 8.18
N SER A 207 0.77 -9.64 8.05
CA SER A 207 0.13 -8.56 7.30
C SER A 207 -0.98 -7.93 8.14
N VAL A 208 -1.25 -6.65 7.91
CA VAL A 208 -2.39 -5.94 8.50
C VAL A 208 -3.40 -5.57 7.44
N SER A 209 -4.68 -5.53 7.83
CA SER A 209 -5.77 -5.16 6.91
C SER A 209 -5.78 -3.65 6.66
N ILE A 210 -6.47 -3.25 5.59
CA ILE A 210 -6.65 -1.83 5.23
C ILE A 210 -7.25 -1.06 6.41
N GLY A 211 -6.60 0.03 6.80
CA GLY A 211 -7.07 0.93 7.86
C GLY A 211 -6.71 0.49 9.29
N GLU A 212 -6.07 -0.66 9.46
CA GLU A 212 -5.46 -1.05 10.74
C GLU A 212 -4.13 -0.32 10.93
N ASP A 213 -3.88 0.12 12.16
CA ASP A 213 -2.61 0.75 12.51
C ASP A 213 -1.47 -0.28 12.47
N ILE A 214 -0.33 0.14 11.90
CA ILE A 214 0.88 -0.67 11.99
C ILE A 214 1.37 -0.67 13.45
N PRO A 215 1.60 -1.84 14.05
CA PRO A 215 2.03 -1.94 15.44
C PRO A 215 3.36 -1.23 15.70
N GLU A 216 3.50 -0.70 16.91
CA GLU A 216 4.80 -0.23 17.40
C GLU A 216 5.76 -1.40 17.63
N ILE A 217 7.06 -1.11 17.64
CA ILE A 217 8.09 -2.12 17.96
C ILE A 217 8.02 -2.43 19.45
N ASP A 218 7.49 -3.59 19.79
CA ASP A 218 7.55 -4.16 21.12
C ASP A 218 8.72 -5.17 21.27
N ASP A 219 8.86 -5.75 22.46
CA ASP A 219 9.91 -6.70 22.79
C ASP A 219 9.79 -8.04 22.02
N ASP A 220 8.59 -8.41 21.60
CA ASP A 220 8.36 -9.65 20.86
C ASP A 220 8.72 -9.47 19.38
N ILE A 221 8.35 -8.33 18.78
CA ILE A 221 8.79 -7.91 17.44
C ILE A 221 10.31 -7.79 17.40
N ARG A 222 10.92 -7.15 18.41
CA ARG A 222 12.38 -7.00 18.49
C ARG A 222 13.07 -8.36 18.54
N ARG A 223 12.60 -9.28 19.38
CA ARG A 223 13.15 -10.64 19.47
C ARG A 223 12.98 -11.42 18.18
N TYR A 224 11.82 -11.33 17.54
CA TYR A 224 11.56 -11.93 16.24
C TYR A 224 12.56 -11.41 15.19
N MET A 225 12.74 -10.09 15.12
CA MET A 225 13.63 -9.47 14.13
C MET A 225 15.11 -9.74 14.39
N GLU A 226 15.53 -9.85 15.64
CA GLU A 226 16.90 -10.26 16.00
C GLU A 226 17.23 -11.69 15.54
N ASP A 227 16.23 -12.59 15.54
CA ASP A 227 16.39 -13.95 15.03
C ASP A 227 16.33 -13.97 13.49
N TYR A 228 15.36 -13.26 12.91
CA TYR A 228 15.18 -13.13 11.48
C TYR A 228 16.43 -12.53 10.80
N ALA A 229 16.98 -11.44 11.34
CA ALA A 229 18.16 -10.77 10.78
C ALA A 229 19.39 -11.69 10.70
N LYS A 230 19.55 -12.65 11.63
CA LYS A 230 20.64 -13.64 11.59
C LYS A 230 20.51 -14.61 10.42
N THR A 231 19.28 -14.88 9.97
CA THR A 231 18.97 -15.87 8.95
C THR A 231 18.56 -15.26 7.60
N TYR A 232 18.45 -13.93 7.52
CA TYR A 232 17.96 -13.18 6.36
C TYR A 232 18.58 -13.61 5.03
N ASN A 233 19.91 -13.75 4.98
CA ASN A 233 20.62 -14.13 3.74
C ASN A 233 20.51 -15.62 3.37
N SER A 234 19.96 -16.45 4.26
CA SER A 234 19.96 -17.91 4.13
C SER A 234 18.60 -18.52 3.82
N ASN A 235 17.50 -17.77 3.99
CA ASN A 235 16.16 -18.34 3.90
C ASN A 235 15.22 -17.45 3.07
N HIS A 236 15.16 -17.71 1.76
CA HIS A 236 14.27 -17.00 0.83
C HIS A 236 12.79 -17.41 0.97
N ASN A 237 12.46 -18.34 1.87
CA ASN A 237 11.10 -18.89 2.04
C ASN A 237 10.43 -18.46 3.37
N ALA A 238 11.01 -17.52 4.11
CA ALA A 238 10.34 -16.98 5.29
C ALA A 238 9.15 -16.14 4.83
N VAL A 239 7.93 -16.59 5.15
CA VAL A 239 6.70 -15.80 5.00
C VAL A 239 6.70 -14.75 6.11
N GLY A 240 6.53 -13.47 5.78
CA GLY A 240 6.63 -12.36 6.72
C GLY A 240 8.03 -11.76 6.84
N GLY A 241 8.13 -10.73 7.67
CA GLY A 241 9.40 -10.08 8.02
C GLY A 241 9.78 -8.95 7.08
N TRP A 242 11.08 -8.67 7.03
CA TRP A 242 11.61 -7.51 6.31
C TRP A 242 11.44 -7.60 4.79
N HIS A 243 11.51 -8.80 4.22
CA HIS A 243 11.38 -8.99 2.78
C HIS A 243 10.01 -8.54 2.24
N ASP A 244 8.94 -8.78 3.00
CA ASP A 244 7.59 -8.37 2.63
C ASP A 244 7.44 -6.84 2.74
N ILE A 245 8.07 -6.23 3.74
CA ILE A 245 8.14 -4.77 3.88
C ILE A 245 8.92 -4.14 2.73
N GLU A 246 10.07 -4.69 2.34
CA GLU A 246 10.82 -4.22 1.17
C GLU A 246 10.00 -4.32 -0.11
N SER A 247 9.33 -5.46 -0.33
CA SER A 247 8.46 -5.69 -1.49
C SER A 247 7.31 -4.68 -1.52
N ASN A 248 6.69 -4.39 -0.37
CA ASN A 248 5.65 -3.37 -0.26
C ASN A 248 6.19 -1.96 -0.52
N MET A 249 7.36 -1.60 0.01
CA MET A 249 7.99 -0.30 -0.26
C MET A 249 8.28 -0.13 -1.76
N GLU A 250 8.83 -1.15 -2.42
CA GLU A 250 9.09 -1.13 -3.87
C GLU A 250 7.79 -0.94 -4.67
N ARG A 251 6.75 -1.69 -4.31
CA ARG A 251 5.41 -1.57 -4.92
C ARG A 251 4.86 -0.14 -4.73
N ASP A 252 4.85 0.35 -3.50
CA ASP A 252 4.25 1.64 -3.16
C ASP A 252 5.00 2.81 -3.81
N LEU A 253 6.33 2.78 -3.83
CA LEU A 253 7.14 3.78 -4.54
C LEU A 253 6.83 3.80 -6.03
N SER A 254 6.70 2.63 -6.67
CA SER A 254 6.30 2.53 -8.08
C SER A 254 4.90 3.11 -8.31
N LEU A 255 3.95 2.85 -7.41
CA LEU A 255 2.60 3.43 -7.48
C LEU A 255 2.61 4.96 -7.30
N ILE A 256 3.39 5.48 -6.37
CA ILE A 256 3.59 6.92 -6.14
C ILE A 256 4.16 7.59 -7.40
N GLU A 257 5.21 7.01 -7.99
CA GLU A 257 5.84 7.55 -9.19
C GLU A 257 4.88 7.66 -10.39
N ARG A 258 3.94 6.72 -10.51
CA ARG A 258 2.92 6.73 -11.57
C ARG A 258 1.96 7.92 -11.47
N VAL A 259 1.71 8.43 -10.26
CA VAL A 259 0.77 9.53 -10.02
C VAL A 259 1.44 10.87 -9.76
N GLU A 260 2.72 10.87 -9.38
CA GLU A 260 3.49 12.06 -9.01
C GLU A 260 3.43 13.17 -10.09
N LYS A 261 3.82 12.84 -11.32
CA LYS A 261 3.86 13.84 -12.41
C LYS A 261 2.46 14.40 -12.75
N PRO A 262 1.40 13.59 -12.88
CA PRO A 262 0.04 14.11 -13.06
C PRO A 262 -0.48 14.96 -11.89
N LEU A 263 -0.04 14.70 -10.65
CA LEU A 263 -0.52 15.37 -9.45
C LEU A 263 0.24 16.66 -9.11
N LYS A 264 1.33 17.00 -9.80
CA LYS A 264 2.19 18.16 -9.53
C LYS A 264 1.46 19.52 -9.41
N ASN A 265 0.29 19.65 -10.03
CA ASN A 265 -0.49 20.90 -10.02
C ASN A 265 -1.32 21.06 -8.72
N TYR A 266 -1.45 20.01 -7.90
CA TYR A 266 -2.15 20.03 -6.63
C TYR A 266 -1.13 20.18 -5.50
N LYS A 267 -0.60 21.38 -5.31
CA LYS A 267 0.58 21.63 -4.45
C LYS A 267 0.54 20.93 -3.10
N VAL A 268 -0.55 21.08 -2.34
CA VAL A 268 -0.68 20.46 -0.99
C VAL A 268 -0.59 18.94 -1.06
N LEU A 269 -1.30 18.32 -2.01
CA LEU A 269 -1.25 16.87 -2.24
C LEU A 269 0.12 16.43 -2.75
N SER A 270 0.72 17.18 -3.67
CA SER A 270 2.05 16.89 -4.20
C SER A 270 3.12 16.93 -3.12
N ASP A 271 3.14 17.97 -2.30
CA ASP A 271 4.11 18.13 -1.20
C ASP A 271 3.94 17.00 -0.16
N TRP A 272 2.69 16.68 0.19
CA TRP A 272 2.36 15.57 1.09
C TRP A 272 2.81 14.21 0.53
N LEU A 273 2.60 13.98 -0.77
CA LEU A 273 3.01 12.74 -1.44
C LEU A 273 4.53 12.60 -1.51
N GLN A 274 5.26 13.70 -1.71
CA GLN A 274 6.73 13.70 -1.66
C GLN A 274 7.27 13.37 -0.28
N GLU A 275 6.61 13.85 0.78
CA GLU A 275 6.98 13.51 2.15
C GLU A 275 6.78 12.01 2.44
N ALA A 276 5.63 11.45 2.07
CA ALA A 276 5.38 10.00 2.18
C ALA A 276 6.42 9.19 1.40
N LYS A 277 6.73 9.61 0.15
CA LYS A 277 7.78 9.00 -0.68
C LYS A 277 9.15 9.06 0.01
N SER A 278 9.50 10.18 0.63
CA SER A 278 10.79 10.38 1.29
C SER A 278 10.98 9.43 2.48
N HIS A 279 9.91 9.15 3.22
CA HIS A 279 9.93 8.18 4.32
C HIS A 279 10.20 6.75 3.82
N TYR A 280 9.55 6.31 2.74
CA TYR A 280 9.85 5.02 2.12
C TYR A 280 11.29 4.93 1.59
N LEU A 281 11.78 5.96 0.90
CA LEU A 281 13.16 5.99 0.41
C LEU A 281 14.18 5.91 1.56
N LYS A 282 13.93 6.64 2.65
CA LYS A 282 14.78 6.59 3.84
C LYS A 282 14.73 5.22 4.54
N ALA A 283 13.58 4.57 4.57
CA ALA A 283 13.45 3.21 5.08
C ALA A 283 14.26 2.21 4.23
N GLN A 284 14.19 2.31 2.90
CA GLN A 284 15.01 1.50 1.98
C GLN A 284 16.52 1.76 2.17
N GLU A 285 16.94 3.01 2.35
CA GLU A 285 18.34 3.37 2.60
C GLU A 285 18.88 2.75 3.91
N LEU A 286 18.08 2.79 4.97
CA LEU A 286 18.45 2.22 6.27
C LEU A 286 18.55 0.69 6.23
N GLY A 287 17.63 0.04 5.51
CA GLY A 287 17.62 -1.40 5.24
C GLY A 287 17.53 -2.30 6.49
N ILE A 288 17.70 -3.61 6.28
CA ILE A 288 17.67 -4.61 7.36
C ILE A 288 18.78 -4.39 8.41
N GLU A 289 19.90 -3.80 8.03
CA GLU A 289 21.03 -3.55 8.95
C GLU A 289 20.64 -2.56 10.05
N ASN A 290 19.69 -1.66 9.78
CA ASN A 290 19.12 -0.71 10.73
C ASN A 290 17.60 -0.86 10.82
N TRP A 291 17.11 -2.11 10.86
CA TRP A 291 15.70 -2.44 10.67
C TRP A 291 14.74 -1.66 11.59
N GLU A 292 15.11 -1.35 12.85
CA GLU A 292 14.24 -0.57 13.75
C GLU A 292 14.01 0.85 13.23
N ALA A 293 15.08 1.53 12.84
CA ALA A 293 14.99 2.88 12.28
C ALA A 293 14.28 2.85 10.94
N ALA A 294 14.58 1.85 10.11
CA ALA A 294 13.98 1.64 8.82
C ALA A 294 12.46 1.38 8.92
N TYR A 295 12.05 0.51 9.86
CA TYR A 295 10.65 0.21 10.14
C TYR A 295 9.88 1.43 10.65
N ASN A 296 10.51 2.26 11.49
CA ASN A 296 9.88 3.50 11.95
C ASN A 296 9.67 4.52 10.82
N GLU A 297 10.56 4.59 9.84
CA GLU A 297 10.34 5.43 8.64
C GLU A 297 9.25 4.84 7.73
N TYR A 298 9.26 3.52 7.51
CA TYR A 298 8.17 2.81 6.81
C TYR A 298 6.81 3.10 7.44
N ARG A 299 6.71 2.97 8.78
CA ARG A 299 5.49 3.27 9.55
C ARG A 299 4.98 4.68 9.33
N LYS A 300 5.85 5.70 9.29
CA LYS A 300 5.42 7.08 9.05
C LYS A 300 4.72 7.22 7.70
N ALA A 301 5.32 6.68 6.63
CA ALA A 301 4.70 6.71 5.30
C ALA A 301 3.35 5.97 5.29
N THR A 302 3.28 4.79 5.89
CA THR A 302 2.02 4.05 6.01
C THR A 302 0.96 4.83 6.77
N HIS A 303 1.28 5.37 7.96
CA HIS A 303 0.32 6.12 8.76
C HIS A 303 -0.26 7.30 7.98
N MET A 304 0.55 7.99 7.17
CA MET A 304 0.05 9.04 6.28
C MET A 304 -1.05 8.50 5.34
N PHE A 305 -0.82 7.37 4.65
CA PHE A 305 -1.82 6.79 3.76
C PHE A 305 -3.05 6.26 4.50
N ASN A 306 -2.88 5.63 5.65
CA ASN A 306 -3.97 5.15 6.50
C ASN A 306 -4.85 6.31 6.99
N ASP A 307 -4.26 7.40 7.47
CA ASP A 307 -4.98 8.59 7.91
C ASP A 307 -5.82 9.17 6.78
N LEU A 308 -5.24 9.28 5.57
CA LEU A 308 -5.98 9.77 4.41
C LEU A 308 -7.09 8.79 4.00
N ALA A 309 -6.85 7.48 4.03
CA ALA A 309 -7.86 6.47 3.73
C ALA A 309 -9.04 6.55 4.71
N ASN A 310 -8.76 6.63 6.00
CA ASN A 310 -9.74 6.82 7.07
C ASN A 310 -10.53 8.13 6.89
N ALA A 311 -9.83 9.22 6.56
CA ALA A 311 -10.45 10.51 6.25
C ALA A 311 -11.42 10.41 5.06
N LEU A 312 -11.06 9.68 4.00
CA LEU A 312 -11.90 9.46 2.82
C LEU A 312 -13.10 8.55 3.11
N GLN A 313 -12.96 7.57 4.00
CA GLN A 313 -14.05 6.66 4.39
C GLN A 313 -15.07 7.34 5.31
N SER A 314 -14.63 8.20 6.24
CA SER A 314 -15.51 8.88 7.23
C SER A 314 -16.65 9.73 6.64
N ASN A 315 -16.54 10.18 5.38
CA ASN A 315 -17.63 10.90 4.69
C ASN A 315 -18.79 9.99 4.27
N HIS A 316 -18.56 8.67 4.20
CA HIS A 316 -19.64 7.71 4.15
C HIS A 316 -20.01 7.46 5.61
N LYS A 317 -20.99 8.20 6.16
CA LYS A 317 -21.68 7.85 7.41
C LYS A 317 -21.76 6.32 7.46
N MET A 318 -21.11 5.69 8.45
CA MET A 318 -20.92 4.24 8.57
C MET A 318 -22.16 3.42 8.17
N GLU A 319 -22.35 3.22 6.87
CA GLU A 319 -22.82 1.98 6.32
C GLU A 319 -21.58 1.09 6.44
N ASN A 320 -21.49 0.40 7.57
CA ASN A 320 -20.44 -0.55 7.96
C ASN A 320 -19.69 -1.11 6.72
N PRO A 321 -18.35 -1.00 6.61
CA PRO A 321 -17.61 -1.39 5.39
C PRO A 321 -17.82 -2.86 4.99
N LEU A 322 -18.29 -3.72 5.91
CA LEU A 322 -18.72 -5.10 5.60
C LEU A 322 -20.08 -5.17 4.85
N ILE A 323 -20.82 -4.06 4.74
CA ILE A 323 -22.10 -3.92 4.01
C ILE A 323 -21.86 -3.47 2.55
N GLN A 324 -20.71 -2.89 2.21
CA GLN A 324 -20.50 -2.28 0.88
C GLN A 324 -20.00 -3.22 -0.23
N TYR A 325 -19.74 -4.49 0.08
CA TYR A 325 -19.78 -5.52 -0.97
C TYR A 325 -21.21 -6.02 -1.17
N LYS A 326 -22.10 -5.12 -1.63
CA LYS A 326 -23.20 -5.57 -2.49
C LYS A 326 -22.56 -6.10 -3.77
N VAL A 327 -22.09 -7.34 -3.73
CA VAL A 327 -21.99 -8.15 -4.94
C VAL A 327 -23.42 -8.10 -5.48
N GLY A 328 -23.63 -7.40 -6.59
CA GLY A 328 -24.96 -7.26 -7.17
C GLY A 328 -25.58 -8.64 -7.19
N ARG A 329 -26.79 -8.76 -6.62
CA ARG A 329 -27.55 -10.00 -6.62
C ARG A 329 -27.57 -10.46 -8.07
N THR A 330 -26.73 -11.44 -8.42
CA THR A 330 -26.94 -12.16 -9.66
C THR A 330 -28.23 -12.90 -9.40
N ASP A 331 -29.17 -12.87 -10.35
CA ASP A 331 -30.45 -13.58 -10.22
C ASP A 331 -30.25 -15.10 -9.96
N GLU A 332 -29.01 -15.56 -10.08
CA GLU A 332 -28.55 -16.93 -9.91
C GLU A 332 -28.24 -17.33 -8.44
N ILE A 333 -27.95 -16.39 -7.53
CA ILE A 333 -27.64 -16.74 -6.12
C ILE A 333 -28.82 -16.36 -5.22
N THR A 334 -29.50 -17.37 -4.69
CA THR A 334 -30.57 -17.24 -3.70
C THR A 334 -30.04 -17.48 -2.29
N LEU A 335 -30.79 -17.06 -1.27
CA LEU A 335 -30.48 -17.39 0.12
C LEU A 335 -30.39 -18.91 0.32
N GLU A 336 -31.34 -19.65 -0.25
CA GLU A 336 -31.40 -21.12 -0.18
C GLU A 336 -30.19 -21.77 -0.83
N SER A 337 -29.78 -21.34 -2.03
CA SER A 337 -28.59 -21.88 -2.69
C SER A 337 -27.33 -21.55 -1.89
N PHE A 338 -27.23 -20.33 -1.33
CA PHE A 338 -26.09 -19.92 -0.53
C PHE A 338 -25.93 -20.78 0.74
N VAL A 339 -27.01 -20.98 1.50
CA VAL A 339 -27.01 -21.82 2.70
C VAL A 339 -26.74 -23.27 2.34
N THR A 340 -27.43 -23.81 1.34
CA THR A 340 -27.29 -25.21 0.91
C THR A 340 -25.86 -25.50 0.47
N THR A 341 -25.28 -24.70 -0.44
CA THR A 341 -23.90 -24.89 -0.89
C THR A 341 -22.91 -24.74 0.26
N THR A 342 -23.16 -23.84 1.21
CA THR A 342 -22.28 -23.72 2.39
C THR A 342 -22.34 -24.97 3.26
N ALA A 343 -23.53 -25.53 3.49
CA ALA A 343 -23.72 -26.78 4.24
C ALA A 343 -23.11 -28.01 3.50
N GLU A 344 -23.23 -28.07 2.18
CA GLU A 344 -22.64 -29.11 1.34
C GLU A 344 -21.11 -29.06 1.35
N ASN A 345 -20.53 -27.86 1.25
CA ASN A 345 -19.07 -27.64 1.31
C ASN A 345 -18.47 -27.97 2.69
N LEU A 346 -19.28 -28.10 3.73
CA LEU A 346 -18.84 -28.53 5.06
C LEU A 346 -18.97 -30.05 5.29
N GLN A 347 -19.54 -30.80 4.34
CA GLN A 347 -19.62 -32.25 4.49
C GLN A 347 -18.22 -32.87 4.42
N PRO A 348 -17.91 -33.89 5.25
CA PRO A 348 -16.57 -34.49 5.33
C PRO A 348 -16.02 -35.03 4.00
N ASP A 349 -16.89 -35.39 3.07
CA ASP A 349 -16.58 -35.93 1.75
C ASP A 349 -16.76 -34.92 0.60
N SER A 350 -16.98 -33.64 0.92
CA SER A 350 -17.13 -32.59 -0.09
C SER A 350 -15.84 -32.38 -0.89
N GLU A 351 -15.99 -32.06 -2.17
CA GLU A 351 -14.86 -31.66 -3.02
C GLU A 351 -14.17 -30.39 -2.48
N TYR A 352 -14.92 -29.53 -1.80
CA TYR A 352 -14.37 -28.32 -1.19
C TYR A 352 -13.38 -28.64 -0.07
N LEU A 353 -13.68 -29.60 0.81
CA LEU A 353 -12.76 -30.05 1.86
C LEU A 353 -11.67 -31.00 1.35
N SER A 354 -11.85 -31.65 0.20
CA SER A 354 -10.80 -32.52 -0.36
C SER A 354 -9.60 -31.72 -0.89
N ASN A 355 -9.80 -30.45 -1.24
CA ASN A 355 -8.79 -29.59 -1.86
C ASN A 355 -8.06 -28.66 -0.88
N GLN A 356 -8.43 -28.61 0.40
CA GLN A 356 -7.82 -27.74 1.41
C GLN A 356 -8.08 -28.25 2.83
N SER A 357 -7.37 -27.70 3.84
CA SER A 357 -7.65 -28.07 5.23
C SER A 357 -9.01 -27.53 5.68
N LYS A 358 -9.59 -28.20 6.69
CA LYS A 358 -10.87 -27.81 7.29
C LYS A 358 -10.84 -26.38 7.86
N GLU A 359 -9.71 -26.01 8.45
CA GLU A 359 -9.45 -24.66 8.96
C GLU A 359 -9.55 -23.61 7.86
N THR A 360 -8.85 -23.80 6.75
CA THR A 360 -8.86 -22.87 5.60
C THR A 360 -10.24 -22.80 4.97
N ALA A 361 -10.93 -23.94 4.84
CA ALA A 361 -12.29 -23.98 4.31
C ALA A 361 -13.27 -23.19 5.17
N ILE A 362 -13.28 -23.41 6.49
CA ILE A 362 -14.18 -22.67 7.39
C ILE A 362 -13.84 -21.19 7.43
N PHE A 363 -12.55 -20.84 7.48
CA PHE A 363 -12.13 -19.44 7.42
C PHE A 363 -12.63 -18.75 6.14
N THR A 364 -12.52 -19.42 4.99
CA THR A 364 -13.01 -18.91 3.71
C THR A 364 -14.54 -18.78 3.66
N LEU A 365 -15.27 -19.77 4.17
CA LEU A 365 -16.73 -19.75 4.24
C LEU A 365 -17.25 -18.68 5.23
N ALA A 366 -16.53 -18.41 6.33
CA ALA A 366 -16.83 -17.32 7.25
C ALA A 366 -16.67 -15.96 6.56
N HIS A 367 -15.57 -15.73 5.84
CA HIS A 367 -15.39 -14.53 5.00
C HIS A 367 -16.52 -14.36 3.98
N SER A 368 -16.92 -15.45 3.32
CA SER A 368 -18.04 -15.46 2.38
C SER A 368 -19.34 -15.06 3.08
N THR A 369 -19.63 -15.63 4.26
CA THR A 369 -20.82 -15.34 5.07
C THR A 369 -20.92 -13.85 5.39
N ILE A 370 -19.86 -13.25 5.93
CA ILE A 370 -19.83 -11.81 6.24
C ILE A 370 -20.16 -10.97 5.01
N ARG A 371 -19.62 -11.36 3.85
CA ARG A 371 -19.77 -10.63 2.59
C ARG A 371 -21.17 -10.75 2.00
N TYR A 372 -21.78 -11.94 2.03
CA TYR A 372 -23.00 -12.22 1.27
C TYR A 372 -24.29 -12.13 2.08
N ILE A 373 -24.26 -12.35 3.40
CA ILE A 373 -25.47 -12.44 4.23
C ILE A 373 -26.36 -11.18 4.14
N ASN A 374 -25.73 -10.01 4.04
CA ASN A 374 -26.42 -8.73 3.92
C ASN A 374 -27.22 -8.58 2.60
N ASN A 375 -26.87 -9.34 1.56
CA ASN A 375 -27.59 -9.33 0.29
C ASN A 375 -28.94 -10.07 0.37
N PHE A 376 -29.16 -10.86 1.43
CA PHE A 376 -30.37 -11.65 1.62
C PHE A 376 -31.26 -11.11 2.74
N HIS A 377 -31.06 -9.87 3.18
CA HIS A 377 -31.77 -9.30 4.33
C HIS A 377 -33.30 -9.43 4.24
N GLU A 378 -33.89 -9.13 3.07
CA GLU A 378 -35.32 -9.27 2.84
C GLU A 378 -35.80 -10.73 2.89
N ASP A 379 -34.99 -11.66 2.38
CA ASP A 379 -35.30 -13.09 2.39
C ASP A 379 -35.21 -13.66 3.81
N VAL A 380 -34.19 -13.28 4.57
CA VAL A 380 -34.01 -13.65 5.99
C VAL A 380 -35.16 -13.12 6.84
N GLN A 381 -35.58 -11.86 6.66
CA GLN A 381 -36.73 -11.28 7.35
C GLN A 381 -38.03 -12.00 7.00
N ARG A 382 -38.24 -12.31 5.71
CA ARG A 382 -39.43 -13.01 5.24
C ARG A 382 -39.55 -14.42 5.83
N LEU A 383 -38.42 -15.10 6.07
CA LEU A 383 -38.37 -16.40 6.73
C LEU A 383 -38.48 -16.31 8.26
N GLY A 384 -38.37 -15.11 8.84
CA GLY A 384 -38.38 -14.92 10.30
C GLY A 384 -37.12 -15.44 10.99
N MET A 385 -36.00 -15.55 10.26
CA MET A 385 -34.74 -16.15 10.74
C MET A 385 -33.66 -15.10 11.07
N THR A 386 -34.05 -13.85 11.33
CA THR A 386 -33.09 -12.75 11.55
C THR A 386 -32.07 -13.06 12.67
N GLU A 387 -32.52 -13.60 13.79
CA GLU A 387 -31.65 -13.93 14.93
C GLU A 387 -30.61 -15.00 14.57
N ASP A 388 -31.01 -16.06 13.85
CA ASP A 388 -30.09 -17.14 13.46
C ASP A 388 -29.01 -16.68 12.49
N PHE A 389 -29.39 -15.86 11.51
CA PHE A 389 -28.44 -15.30 10.55
C PHE A 389 -27.53 -14.24 11.19
N ASP A 390 -28.02 -13.46 12.16
CA ASP A 390 -27.19 -12.53 12.93
C ASP A 390 -26.16 -13.29 13.80
N GLU A 391 -26.56 -14.39 14.45
CA GLU A 391 -25.63 -15.24 15.20
C GLU A 391 -24.60 -15.89 14.27
N TRP A 392 -25.02 -16.41 13.11
CA TRP A 392 -24.11 -16.99 12.14
C TRP A 392 -23.08 -15.98 11.62
N ARG A 393 -23.52 -14.74 11.37
CA ARG A 393 -22.63 -13.63 11.02
C ARG A 393 -21.64 -13.32 12.14
N GLN A 394 -22.10 -13.22 13.39
CA GLN A 394 -21.23 -12.93 14.52
C GLN A 394 -20.13 -14.00 14.69
N ILE A 395 -20.51 -15.29 14.62
CA ILE A 395 -19.54 -16.40 14.65
C ILE A 395 -18.53 -16.24 13.51
N SER A 396 -18.96 -15.85 12.32
CA SER A 396 -18.08 -15.64 11.17
C SER A 396 -17.09 -14.50 11.40
N GLU A 397 -17.55 -13.37 11.95
CA GLU A 397 -16.69 -12.22 12.30
C GLU A 397 -15.65 -12.61 13.36
N ASP A 398 -16.04 -13.41 14.35
CA ASP A 398 -15.13 -13.89 15.39
C ASP A 398 -14.07 -14.87 14.82
N ILE A 399 -14.45 -15.74 13.88
CA ILE A 399 -13.53 -16.64 13.16
C ILE A 399 -12.47 -15.85 12.39
N VAL A 400 -12.89 -14.80 11.69
CA VAL A 400 -11.97 -13.94 10.93
C VAL A 400 -11.04 -13.19 11.89
N ARG A 401 -11.58 -12.63 12.97
CA ARG A 401 -10.81 -11.89 13.97
C ARG A 401 -9.78 -12.76 14.69
N SER A 402 -10.06 -14.04 14.90
CA SER A 402 -9.11 -14.95 15.55
C SER A 402 -7.91 -15.33 14.67
N GLY A 403 -7.84 -14.84 13.42
CA GLY A 403 -6.71 -15.08 12.51
C GLY A 403 -6.55 -16.54 12.07
N GLY A 404 -7.60 -17.36 12.21
CA GLY A 404 -7.58 -18.74 11.72
C GLY A 404 -6.79 -19.76 12.55
N LYS A 405 -6.42 -19.45 13.80
CA LYS A 405 -5.52 -20.29 14.63
C LYS A 405 -5.91 -20.32 16.12
N GLY A 406 -5.47 -21.36 16.84
CA GLY A 406 -5.61 -21.47 18.29
C GLY A 406 -6.84 -22.25 18.79
N GLU A 407 -6.95 -22.44 20.10
CA GLU A 407 -8.06 -23.18 20.73
C GLU A 407 -9.40 -22.47 20.55
N GLU A 408 -9.41 -21.14 20.65
CA GLU A 408 -10.59 -20.30 20.40
C GLU A 408 -11.15 -20.51 18.99
N PHE A 409 -10.27 -20.51 17.98
CA PHE A 409 -10.65 -20.76 16.59
C PHE A 409 -11.30 -22.13 16.41
N GLN A 410 -10.79 -23.17 17.07
CA GLN A 410 -11.36 -24.52 16.99
C GLN A 410 -12.76 -24.60 17.60
N GLU A 411 -13.03 -23.86 18.68
CA GLU A 411 -14.38 -23.76 19.24
C GLU A 411 -15.32 -22.95 18.34
N LEU A 412 -14.83 -21.87 17.74
CA LEU A 412 -15.59 -21.08 16.78
C LEU A 412 -15.95 -21.89 15.52
N MET A 413 -15.03 -22.71 15.00
CA MET A 413 -15.28 -23.63 13.88
C MET A 413 -16.45 -24.58 14.17
N LYS A 414 -16.50 -25.18 15.37
CA LYS A 414 -17.60 -26.06 15.76
C LYS A 414 -18.93 -25.32 15.82
N LYS A 415 -18.93 -24.09 16.36
CA LYS A 415 -20.13 -23.24 16.41
C LYS A 415 -20.61 -22.88 15.00
N PHE A 416 -19.70 -22.56 14.09
CA PHE A 416 -20.02 -22.24 12.70
C PHE A 416 -20.68 -23.42 12.00
N GLU A 417 -20.08 -24.62 12.08
CA GLU A 417 -20.66 -25.83 11.48
C GLU A 417 -22.04 -26.16 12.05
N ALA A 418 -22.20 -26.05 13.38
CA ALA A 418 -23.47 -26.29 14.04
C ALA A 418 -24.54 -25.31 13.57
N LYS A 419 -24.22 -24.02 13.48
CA LYS A 419 -25.16 -22.98 13.06
C LYS A 419 -25.52 -23.10 11.57
N VAL A 420 -24.57 -23.39 10.69
CA VAL A 420 -24.85 -23.66 9.26
C VAL A 420 -25.82 -24.83 9.12
N LYS A 421 -25.59 -25.91 9.86
CA LYS A 421 -26.46 -27.10 9.84
C LYS A 421 -27.87 -26.81 10.35
N ASP A 422 -27.98 -26.02 11.41
CA ASP A 422 -29.25 -25.62 12.02
C ASP A 422 -30.10 -24.76 11.06
N ILE A 423 -29.46 -23.73 10.46
CA ILE A 423 -30.10 -22.88 9.45
C ILE A 423 -30.51 -23.72 8.23
N SER A 424 -29.60 -24.56 7.70
CA SER A 424 -29.89 -25.40 6.54
C SER A 424 -31.00 -26.42 6.77
N ALA A 425 -31.25 -26.85 8.01
CA ALA A 425 -32.34 -27.77 8.33
C ALA A 425 -33.69 -27.06 8.53
N SER A 426 -33.67 -25.75 8.76
CA SER A 426 -34.84 -24.91 9.04
C SER A 426 -35.36 -24.17 7.81
N MET A 427 -34.53 -24.11 6.74
CA MET A 427 -34.93 -23.69 5.41
C MET A 427 -35.58 -24.85 4.66
#